data_AF-A0A3P9H1F7-F1
#
_entry.id   AF-A0A3P9H1F7-F1
#
_cell.length_a   1.000
_cell.length_b   1.000
_cell.length_c   1.000
_cell.angle_alpha   90.00
_cell.angle_beta   90.00
_cell.angle_gamma   90.00
#
_symmetry.space_group_name_H-M   'P 1'
#
loop_
_entity.id
_entity.type
_entity.pdbx_description
1 polymer ?
#
loop_
_entity_poly.entity_id
_entity_poly.type
_entity_poly.pdbx_seq_one_letter_code
_entity_poly.pdbx_strand_id
1 'polypeptide(L)'
;MWPDYRDEGHLNAHLYSLMCCADERDRVQKKTFTKWVNKHLIKVRKHIADLYEDLRDGHNLISLLEVLSGVALPREKGRMRFHRLQNVQIALDFLKQRQVCL
;
A
#
# COMPACT_ATOMS: atom_id res chain seq x y z
N MET A 1 12.00 -12.07 48.88
CA MET A 1 11.50 -10.79 48.33
C MET A 1 10.99 -11.11 46.94
N TRP A 2 9.67 -11.20 46.75
CA TRP A 2 9.08 -11.53 45.45
C TRP A 2 9.06 -10.29 44.55
N PRO A 3 9.26 -10.42 43.23
CA PRO A 3 9.11 -9.29 42.31
C PRO A 3 7.68 -8.77 42.33
N ASP A 4 7.49 -7.46 42.34
CA ASP A 4 6.16 -6.84 42.28
C ASP A 4 5.62 -6.93 40.84
N TYR A 5 4.84 -7.97 40.57
CA TYR A 5 4.18 -8.23 39.28
C TYR A 5 3.10 -7.20 38.91
N ARG A 6 2.79 -6.24 39.80
CA ARG A 6 1.78 -5.21 39.56
C ARG A 6 2.22 -4.19 38.50
N ASP A 7 3.52 -3.96 38.36
CA ASP A 7 4.10 -3.06 37.35
C ASP A 7 4.02 -3.64 35.92
N GLU A 8 4.21 -4.96 35.78
CA GLU A 8 4.10 -5.66 34.48
C GLU A 8 2.69 -5.60 33.88
N GLY A 9 1.65 -5.62 34.71
CA GLY A 9 0.26 -5.51 34.26
C GLY A 9 -0.04 -4.13 33.61
N HIS A 10 0.51 -3.07 34.18
CA HIS A 10 0.38 -1.72 33.64
C HIS A 10 1.19 -1.53 32.35
N LEU A 11 2.41 -2.09 32.29
CA LEU A 11 3.22 -2.08 31.08
C LEU A 11 2.51 -2.84 29.95
N ASN A 12 1.95 -4.02 30.24
CA ASN A 12 1.22 -4.83 29.26
C ASN A 12 -0.06 -4.14 28.75
N ALA A 13 -0.82 -3.48 29.62
CA ALA A 13 -1.99 -2.70 29.21
C ALA A 13 -1.59 -1.50 28.33
N HIS A 14 -0.48 -0.83 28.65
CA HIS A 14 0.05 0.27 27.85
C HIS A 14 0.53 -0.21 26.47
N LEU A 15 1.27 -1.32 26.41
CA LEU A 15 1.70 -1.96 25.17
C LEU A 15 0.50 -2.36 24.30
N TYR A 16 -0.53 -2.96 24.90
CA TYR A 16 -1.76 -3.33 24.18
C TYR A 16 -2.47 -2.10 23.62
N SER A 17 -2.61 -1.03 24.41
CA SER A 17 -3.21 0.23 23.95
C SER A 17 -2.40 0.90 22.83
N LEU A 18 -1.07 0.91 22.93
CA LEU A 18 -0.19 1.43 21.88
C LEU A 18 -0.34 0.63 20.58
N MET A 19 -0.42 -0.70 20.70
CA MET A 19 -0.60 -1.60 19.57
C MET A 19 -1.97 -1.38 18.90
N CYS A 20 -3.06 -1.28 19.68
CA CYS A 20 -4.38 -0.95 19.12
C CYS A 20 -4.41 0.40 18.40
N CYS A 21 -3.77 1.43 18.96
CA CYS A 21 -3.68 2.75 18.32
C CYS A 21 -2.85 2.71 17.03
N ALA A 22 -1.80 1.88 16.95
CA ALA A 22 -1.07 1.64 15.72
C ALA A 22 -1.95 0.92 14.67
N ASP A 23 -2.62 -0.17 15.07
CA ASP A 23 -3.49 -0.94 14.19
C ASP A 23 -4.64 -0.10 13.62
N GLU A 24 -5.26 0.76 14.42
CA GLU A 24 -6.35 1.62 13.93
C GLU A 24 -5.83 2.72 13.01
N ARG A 25 -4.64 3.29 13.28
CA ARG A 25 -3.99 4.22 12.35
C ARG A 25 -3.71 3.56 11.01
N ASP A 26 -3.18 2.34 11.02
CA ASP A 26 -2.89 1.57 9.81
C ASP A 26 -4.16 1.23 9.04
N ARG A 27 -5.24 0.85 9.74
CA ARG A 27 -6.56 0.61 9.14
C ARG A 27 -7.12 1.85 8.47
N VAL A 28 -7.07 2.99 9.15
CA VAL A 28 -7.58 4.26 8.62
C VAL A 28 -6.75 4.70 7.42
N GLN A 29 -5.42 4.57 7.49
CA GLN A 29 -4.52 4.90 6.38
C GLN A 29 -4.79 4.00 5.17
N LYS A 30 -4.87 2.68 5.36
CA LYS A 30 -5.22 1.72 4.29
C LYS A 30 -6.55 2.11 3.64
N LYS A 31 -7.61 2.31 4.44
CA LYS A 31 -8.94 2.65 3.94
C LYS A 31 -8.94 3.98 3.17
N THR A 32 -8.23 4.97 3.68
CA THR A 32 -8.13 6.29 3.04
C THR A 32 -7.41 6.19 1.69
N PHE A 33 -6.29 5.48 1.66
CA PHE A 33 -5.52 5.29 0.44
C PHE A 33 -6.27 4.43 -0.58
N THR A 34 -6.94 3.35 -0.18
CA THR A 34 -7.79 2.54 -1.06
C THR A 34 -8.88 3.39 -1.73
N LYS A 35 -9.57 4.25 -0.96
CA LYS A 35 -10.58 5.18 -1.51
C LYS A 35 -9.96 6.15 -2.52
N TRP A 36 -8.80 6.71 -2.17
CA TRP A 36 -8.08 7.63 -3.04
C TRP A 36 -7.69 6.95 -4.36
N VAL A 37 -7.10 5.75 -4.31
CA VAL A 37 -6.76 4.96 -5.50
C VAL A 37 -7.99 4.69 -6.37
N ASN A 38 -9.11 4.25 -5.76
CA ASN A 38 -10.34 3.98 -6.50
C ASN A 38 -10.95 5.23 -7.16
N LYS A 39 -10.82 6.41 -6.53
CA LYS A 39 -11.24 7.70 -7.14
C LYS A 39 -10.49 7.98 -8.45
N HIS A 40 -9.26 7.50 -8.59
CA HIS A 40 -8.48 7.65 -9.83
C HIS A 40 -8.73 6.50 -10.80
N LEU A 41 -8.74 5.25 -10.32
CA LEU A 41 -8.89 4.06 -11.18
C LEU A 41 -10.27 3.96 -11.85
N ILE A 42 -11.32 4.55 -11.26
CA ILE A 42 -12.65 4.58 -11.90
C ILE A 42 -12.64 5.27 -13.26
N LYS A 43 -11.72 6.23 -13.48
CA LYS A 43 -11.54 6.94 -14.77
C LYS A 43 -11.12 6.00 -15.91
N VAL A 44 -10.51 4.86 -15.58
CA VAL A 44 -10.11 3.81 -16.51
C VAL A 44 -10.89 2.50 -16.28
N ARG A 45 -12.07 2.59 -15.66
CA ARG A 45 -12.97 1.46 -15.36
C ARG A 45 -12.31 0.34 -14.56
N LYS A 46 -11.41 0.68 -13.64
CA LYS A 46 -10.76 -0.25 -12.71
C LYS A 46 -11.15 0.04 -11.27
N HIS A 47 -11.05 -0.97 -10.41
CA HIS A 47 -11.36 -0.89 -8.99
C HIS A 47 -10.50 -1.90 -8.21
N ILE A 48 -10.08 -1.52 -7.00
CA ILE A 48 -9.36 -2.37 -6.05
C ILE A 48 -10.18 -2.58 -4.77
N ALA A 49 -10.19 -3.81 -4.26
CA ALA A 49 -10.83 -4.19 -3.01
C ALA A 49 -9.80 -4.29 -1.87
N ASP A 50 -8.64 -4.90 -2.12
CA ASP A 50 -7.53 -4.95 -1.17
C ASP A 50 -6.29 -4.27 -1.76
N LEU A 51 -5.84 -3.22 -1.07
CA LEU A 51 -4.70 -2.42 -1.48
C LEU A 51 -3.42 -3.25 -1.70
N TYR A 52 -3.13 -4.22 -0.82
CA TYR A 52 -1.88 -4.95 -0.85
C TYR A 52 -1.89 -6.07 -1.88
N GLU A 53 -3.03 -6.71 -2.09
CA GLU A 53 -3.16 -7.78 -3.09
C GLU A 53 -3.33 -7.20 -4.50
N ASP A 54 -4.20 -6.20 -4.66
CA ASP A 54 -4.59 -5.72 -6.00
C ASP A 54 -3.56 -4.80 -6.65
N LEU A 55 -2.58 -4.27 -5.88
CA LEU A 55 -1.45 -3.52 -6.43
C LEU A 55 -0.22 -4.40 -6.67
N ARG A 56 -0.20 -5.63 -6.15
CA ARG A 56 1.00 -6.49 -6.07
C ARG A 56 1.58 -6.91 -7.40
N ASP A 57 0.74 -7.03 -8.41
CA ASP A 57 1.14 -7.45 -9.77
C ASP A 57 1.61 -6.29 -10.66
N GLY A 58 1.50 -5.04 -10.15
CA GLY A 58 1.90 -3.82 -10.83
C GLY A 58 0.88 -3.26 -11.83
N HIS A 59 -0.14 -4.01 -12.26
CA HIS A 59 -1.04 -3.53 -13.32
C HIS A 59 -1.87 -2.31 -12.88
N ASN A 60 -2.45 -2.37 -11.69
CA ASN A 60 -3.24 -1.26 -11.14
C ASN A 60 -2.36 -0.09 -10.73
N LEU A 61 -1.14 -0.36 -10.26
CA LEU A 61 -0.16 0.67 -9.94
C LEU A 61 0.23 1.48 -11.19
N ILE A 62 0.55 0.80 -12.30
CA ILE A 62 0.83 1.48 -13.57
C ILE A 62 -0.40 2.29 -14.03
N SER A 63 -1.63 1.75 -13.92
CA SER A 63 -2.84 2.49 -14.34
C SER A 63 -3.07 3.74 -13.50
N LEU A 64 -2.80 3.67 -12.20
CA LEU A 64 -2.86 4.82 -11.32
C LEU A 64 -1.86 5.90 -11.77
N LEU A 65 -0.62 5.53 -12.06
CA LEU A 65 0.42 6.46 -12.51
C LEU A 65 0.09 7.10 -13.86
N GLU A 66 -0.46 6.34 -14.81
CA GLU A 66 -0.93 6.87 -16.09
C GLU A 66 -2.05 7.91 -15.89
N VAL A 67 -3.03 7.62 -15.02
CA VAL A 67 -4.14 8.54 -14.71
C VAL A 67 -3.65 9.81 -14.01
N LEU A 68 -2.65 9.70 -13.13
CA LEU A 68 -2.12 10.84 -12.38
C LEU A 68 -1.21 11.72 -13.23
N SER A 69 -0.38 11.11 -14.08
CA SER A 69 0.63 11.82 -14.87
C SER A 69 0.15 12.20 -16.27
N GLY A 70 -0.91 11.57 -16.78
CA GLY A 70 -1.35 11.69 -18.16
C GLY A 70 -0.42 11.02 -19.18
N VAL A 71 0.58 10.26 -18.72
CA VAL A 71 1.58 9.60 -19.59
C VAL A 71 1.33 8.11 -19.63
N ALA A 72 1.28 7.52 -20.83
CA ALA A 72 1.17 6.08 -21.01
C ALA A 72 2.48 5.37 -20.62
N LEU A 73 2.37 4.23 -19.93
CA LEU A 73 3.52 3.45 -19.45
C LEU A 73 3.56 2.06 -20.08
N PRO A 74 4.75 1.48 -20.28
CA PRO A 74 4.86 0.11 -20.79
C PRO A 74 4.29 -0.89 -19.78
N ARG A 75 3.81 -2.03 -20.29
CA ARG A 75 3.18 -3.10 -19.48
C ARG A 75 3.55 -4.46 -20.05
N GLU A 76 4.16 -5.28 -19.23
CA GLU A 76 4.38 -6.69 -19.55
C GLU A 76 3.09 -7.47 -19.48
N LYS A 77 2.85 -8.29 -20.51
CA LYS A 77 1.68 -9.15 -20.62
C LYS A 77 2.08 -10.58 -20.24
N GLY A 78 1.75 -11.01 -19.04
CA GLY A 78 2.03 -12.37 -18.61
C GLY A 78 1.62 -12.64 -17.16
N ARG A 79 1.45 -13.92 -16.81
CA ARG A 79 0.97 -14.32 -15.48
C ARG A 79 2.08 -14.79 -14.53
N MET A 80 3.28 -15.05 -15.06
CA MET A 80 4.43 -15.49 -14.27
C MET A 80 4.94 -14.39 -13.33
N ARG A 81 5.59 -14.80 -12.25
CA ARG A 81 6.20 -13.89 -11.26
C ARG A 81 7.13 -12.85 -11.90
N PHE A 82 7.90 -13.25 -12.91
CA PHE A 82 8.78 -12.34 -13.66
C PHE A 82 8.03 -11.13 -14.23
N HIS A 83 6.91 -11.34 -14.94
CA HIS A 83 6.11 -10.26 -15.52
C HIS A 83 5.53 -9.32 -14.45
N ARG A 84 5.08 -9.88 -13.32
CA ARG A 84 4.56 -9.10 -12.19
C ARG A 84 5.64 -8.19 -11.61
N LEU A 85 6.82 -8.74 -11.35
CA LEU A 85 7.96 -7.96 -10.86
C LEU A 85 8.38 -6.88 -11.86
N GLN A 86 8.38 -7.19 -13.16
CA GLN A 86 8.72 -6.23 -14.20
C GLN A 86 7.71 -5.07 -14.25
N ASN A 87 6.41 -5.35 -14.13
CA ASN A 87 5.37 -4.30 -14.06
C ASN A 87 5.54 -3.40 -12.83
N VAL A 88 5.88 -3.98 -11.67
CA VAL A 88 6.19 -3.19 -10.47
C VAL A 88 7.45 -2.34 -10.70
N GLN A 89 8.49 -2.91 -11.29
CA GLN A 89 9.73 -2.20 -11.58
C GLN A 89 9.51 -1.00 -12.50
N ILE A 90 8.73 -1.15 -13.57
CA ILE A 90 8.35 -0.05 -14.48
C ILE A 90 7.69 1.10 -13.71
N ALA A 91 6.76 0.79 -12.81
CA ALA A 91 6.10 1.81 -11.99
C ALA A 91 7.08 2.52 -11.04
N LEU A 92 7.99 1.77 -10.40
CA LEU A 92 8.99 2.33 -9.49
C LEU A 92 10.01 3.20 -10.23
N ASP A 93 10.46 2.78 -11.40
CA ASP A 93 11.41 3.55 -12.21
C ASP A 93 10.79 4.86 -12.69
N PHE A 94 9.50 4.84 -13.07
CA PHE A 94 8.76 6.05 -13.41
C PHE A 94 8.69 7.04 -12.24
N LEU A 95 8.44 6.55 -11.02
CA LEU A 95 8.41 7.37 -9.80
C LEU A 95 9.78 7.98 -9.49
N LYS A 96 10.85 7.18 -9.60
CA LYS A 96 12.24 7.63 -9.38
C LYS A 96 12.64 8.74 -10.36
N GLN A 97 12.31 8.59 -11.64
CA GLN A 97 12.61 9.59 -12.67
C GLN A 97 11.93 10.93 -12.41
N ARG A 98 10.79 10.94 -11.70
CA ARG A 98 10.03 12.15 -11.35
C ARG A 98 10.31 12.69 -9.94
N GLN A 99 11.42 12.27 -9.32
CA GLN A 99 11.84 12.70 -7.98
C GLN A 99 10.80 12.45 -6.88
N VAL A 100 10.01 11.38 -6.98
CA VAL A 100 9.27 10.91 -5.81
C VAL A 100 10.27 10.18 -4.91
N CYS A 101 10.87 10.89 -3.97
CA CYS A 101 11.60 10.26 -2.87
C CYS A 101 10.58 9.49 -2.02
N LEU A 102 10.64 8.17 -2.11
CA LEU A 102 9.96 7.24 -1.19
C LEU A 102 10.60 7.31 0.19
#